data_AF-A0A7C2FWI5-F1
#
_entry.id   AF-A0A7C2FWI5-F1
#
_cell.length_a   1.000
_cell.length_b   1.000
_cell.length_c   1.000
_cell.angle_alpha   90.00
_cell.angle_beta   90.00
_cell.angle_gamma   90.00
#
_symmetry.space_group_name_H-M   'P 1'
#
loop_
_entity.id
_entity.type
_entity.pdbx_description
1 polymer ?
#
loop_
_entity_poly.entity_id
_entity_poly.type
_entity_poly.pdbx_seq_one_letter_code
_entity_poly.pdbx_strand_id
1 'polypeptide(L)'
;MTTRAYPFHYNLSLSFREQLERAGFKVDLQVLDWAALVNRRSNRELWDVFVTHGVVFGDPAIRSPLSAAWPGWWESERKDRILAAIWGEPERERQKPLVRELQRLIREEVPWIQAGQFAELRAIRREVAGYRSFPQWFFWNCGFAGQGLASPRKAANLVRTRWNEPQKVSRCCRRRSVPAPTA
;
A
#
# COMPACT_ATOMS: atom_id res chain seq x y z
N MET A 1 -15.03 -10.53 -10.96
CA MET A 1 -15.86 -10.31 -9.75
C MET A 1 -15.45 -9.04 -9.01
N THR A 2 -16.41 -8.32 -8.44
CA THR A 2 -16.20 -7.09 -7.65
C THR A 2 -17.25 -6.97 -6.54
N THR A 3 -17.16 -5.93 -5.70
CA THR A 3 -18.16 -5.62 -4.67
C THR A 3 -18.52 -4.14 -4.64
N ARG A 4 -19.78 -3.84 -4.23
CA ARG A 4 -20.25 -2.49 -3.94
C ARG A 4 -19.99 -2.04 -2.51
N ALA A 5 -19.50 -2.92 -1.63
CA ALA A 5 -19.13 -2.56 -0.25
C ALA A 5 -18.06 -1.46 -0.20
N TYR A 6 -17.22 -1.40 -1.23
CA TYR A 6 -16.19 -0.38 -1.40
C TYR A 6 -16.38 0.32 -2.75
N PRO A 7 -16.70 1.63 -2.80
CA PRO A 7 -16.93 2.36 -4.05
C PRO A 7 -15.75 2.26 -5.02
N PHE A 8 -14.51 2.24 -4.50
CA PHE A 8 -13.31 2.14 -5.32
C PHE A 8 -13.14 0.76 -5.97
N HIS A 9 -13.66 -0.34 -5.40
CA HIS A 9 -13.66 -1.64 -6.09
C HIS A 9 -14.58 -1.61 -7.30
N TYR A 10 -15.80 -1.11 -7.10
CA TYR A 10 -16.82 -1.09 -8.14
C TYR A 10 -16.42 -0.15 -9.28
N ASN A 11 -16.05 1.09 -8.98
CA ASN A 11 -15.67 2.08 -10.00
C ASN A 11 -14.45 1.64 -10.81
N LEU A 12 -13.45 1.05 -10.13
CA LEU A 12 -12.28 0.51 -10.79
C LEU A 12 -12.64 -0.64 -11.73
N SER A 13 -13.53 -1.54 -11.30
CA SER A 13 -13.97 -2.67 -12.12
C SER A 13 -14.76 -2.26 -13.36
N LEU A 14 -15.50 -1.14 -13.32
CA LEU A 14 -16.20 -0.61 -14.50
C LEU A 14 -15.21 -0.10 -15.54
N SER A 15 -14.17 0.63 -15.11
CA SER A 15 -13.10 1.10 -16.00
C SER A 15 -12.34 -0.08 -16.61
N PHE A 16 -11.98 -1.09 -15.80
CA PHE A 16 -11.32 -2.28 -16.32
C PHE A 16 -12.19 -3.08 -17.29
N ARG A 17 -13.49 -3.21 -17.03
CA ARG A 17 -14.42 -3.88 -17.95
C ARG A 17 -14.36 -3.23 -19.33
N GLU A 18 -14.49 -1.91 -19.39
CA GLU A 18 -14.45 -1.18 -20.66
C GLU A 18 -13.12 -1.38 -21.40
N GLN A 19 -11.99 -1.32 -20.69
CA GLN A 19 -10.67 -1.51 -21.32
C GLN A 19 -10.45 -2.94 -21.80
N LEU A 20 -10.93 -3.94 -21.06
CA LEU A 20 -10.87 -5.35 -21.46
C LEU A 20 -11.77 -5.64 -22.65
N GLU A 21 -12.98 -5.08 -22.68
CA GLU A 21 -13.89 -5.19 -23.83
C GLU A 21 -13.29 -4.57 -25.09
N ARG A 22 -12.63 -3.40 -24.97
CA ARG A 22 -11.89 -2.77 -26.08
C ARG A 22 -10.70 -3.60 -26.56
N ALA A 23 -10.08 -4.37 -25.67
CA ALA A 23 -9.03 -5.31 -26.02
C ALA A 23 -9.57 -6.64 -26.62
N GLY A 24 -10.89 -6.78 -26.75
CA GLY A 24 -11.54 -7.93 -27.39
C GLY A 24 -12.03 -9.02 -26.43
N PHE A 25 -11.95 -8.81 -25.12
CA PHE A 25 -12.47 -9.78 -24.14
C PHE A 25 -13.99 -9.65 -23.97
N LYS A 26 -14.69 -10.76 -23.79
CA LYS A 26 -16.09 -10.78 -23.34
C LYS A 26 -16.12 -10.82 -21.82
N VAL A 27 -16.54 -9.72 -21.17
CA VAL A 27 -16.47 -9.58 -19.71
C VAL A 27 -17.84 -9.79 -19.06
N ASP A 28 -17.95 -10.79 -18.18
CA ASP A 28 -19.07 -10.94 -17.24
C ASP A 28 -18.72 -10.31 -15.88
N LEU A 29 -19.25 -9.12 -15.60
CA LEU A 29 -18.97 -8.41 -14.36
C LEU A 29 -19.94 -8.84 -13.24
N GLN A 30 -19.52 -9.84 -12.46
CA GLN A 30 -20.25 -10.29 -11.28
C GLN A 30 -20.01 -9.36 -10.07
N VAL A 31 -21.09 -8.81 -9.54
CA VAL A 31 -21.08 -7.90 -8.38
C VAL A 31 -21.69 -8.62 -7.17
N LEU A 32 -20.90 -8.78 -6.11
CA LEU A 32 -21.29 -9.50 -4.91
C LEU A 32 -21.18 -8.60 -3.67
N ASP A 33 -21.85 -8.95 -2.58
CA ASP A 33 -21.48 -8.39 -1.28
C ASP A 33 -20.08 -8.88 -0.85
N TRP A 34 -19.48 -8.22 0.14
CA TRP A 34 -18.10 -8.51 0.53
C TRP A 34 -17.92 -9.92 1.10
N ALA A 35 -18.85 -10.40 1.93
CA ALA A 35 -18.73 -11.72 2.55
C ALA A 35 -18.85 -12.82 1.49
N ALA A 36 -19.80 -12.70 0.57
CA ALA A 36 -19.92 -13.63 -0.55
C ALA A 36 -18.68 -13.61 -1.44
N LEU A 37 -18.10 -12.44 -1.74
CA LEU A 37 -16.87 -12.35 -2.52
C LEU A 37 -15.70 -13.04 -1.82
N VAL A 38 -15.52 -12.81 -0.51
CA VAL A 38 -14.44 -13.40 0.28
C VAL A 38 -14.55 -14.93 0.33
N ASN A 39 -15.76 -15.48 0.39
CA ASN A 39 -15.97 -16.92 0.33
C ASN A 39 -15.74 -17.47 -1.10
N ARG A 40 -16.26 -16.78 -2.11
CA ARG A 40 -16.21 -17.23 -3.50
C ARG A 40 -14.80 -17.20 -4.09
N ARG A 41 -13.98 -16.21 -3.73
CA ARG A 41 -12.60 -16.08 -4.24
C ARG A 41 -11.69 -17.24 -3.86
N SER A 42 -12.05 -18.02 -2.83
CA SER A 42 -11.30 -19.21 -2.42
C SER A 42 -11.48 -20.40 -3.36
N ASN A 43 -12.46 -20.37 -4.26
CA ASN A 43 -12.67 -21.39 -5.28
C ASN A 43 -12.14 -20.91 -6.64
N ARG A 44 -11.21 -21.66 -7.25
CA ARG A 44 -10.59 -21.38 -8.55
C ARG A 44 -11.59 -21.37 -9.71
N GLU A 45 -12.64 -22.17 -9.64
CA GLU A 45 -13.56 -22.40 -10.78
C GLU A 45 -14.61 -21.29 -10.93
N LEU A 46 -14.75 -20.43 -9.92
CA LEU A 46 -15.86 -19.48 -9.85
C LEU A 46 -15.53 -18.08 -10.38
N TRP A 47 -14.27 -17.84 -10.80
CA TRP A 47 -13.80 -16.53 -11.26
C TRP A 47 -12.48 -16.59 -12.04
N ASP A 48 -12.31 -15.67 -13.00
CA ASP A 48 -11.04 -15.44 -13.70
C ASP A 48 -10.25 -14.25 -13.14
N VAL A 49 -10.96 -13.16 -12.79
CA VAL A 49 -10.38 -11.96 -12.18
C VAL A 49 -11.24 -11.46 -11.03
N PHE A 50 -10.63 -11.02 -9.93
CA PHE A 50 -11.32 -10.31 -8.85
C PHE A 50 -10.57 -9.05 -8.41
N VAL A 51 -11.34 -8.06 -7.93
CA VAL A 51 -10.79 -6.81 -7.38
C VAL A 51 -10.78 -6.87 -5.86
N THR A 52 -9.63 -6.54 -5.26
CA THR A 52 -9.46 -6.44 -3.82
C THR A 52 -8.50 -5.32 -3.46
N HIS A 53 -8.44 -4.96 -2.18
CA HIS A 53 -7.38 -4.16 -1.61
C HIS A 53 -6.72 -4.90 -0.44
N GLY A 54 -5.62 -4.34 0.05
CA GLY A 54 -4.92 -4.81 1.23
C GLY A 54 -4.12 -3.68 1.85
N VAL A 55 -3.78 -3.83 3.13
CA VAL A 55 -2.99 -2.84 3.87
C VAL A 55 -1.52 -2.96 3.47
N VAL A 56 -0.83 -1.83 3.42
CA VAL A 56 0.64 -1.81 3.28
C VAL A 56 1.25 -2.00 4.66
N PHE A 57 1.93 -3.11 4.86
CA PHE A 57 2.70 -3.39 6.07
C PHE A 57 4.09 -2.75 6.01
N GLY A 58 4.72 -2.55 7.18
CA GLY A 58 6.08 -2.02 7.27
C GLY A 58 7.13 -2.96 6.67
N ASP A 59 6.87 -4.27 6.71
CA ASP A 59 7.66 -5.30 6.05
C ASP A 59 7.02 -5.67 4.70
N PRO A 60 7.74 -5.53 3.57
CA PRO A 60 7.22 -5.89 2.24
C PRO A 60 7.02 -7.40 2.04
N ALA A 61 7.67 -8.27 2.82
CA ALA A 61 7.63 -9.72 2.69
C ALA A 61 6.42 -10.39 3.37
N ILE A 62 5.56 -9.63 4.04
CA ILE A 62 4.37 -10.15 4.76
C ILE A 62 3.03 -9.77 4.10
N ARG A 63 3.04 -9.50 2.78
CA ARG A 63 1.81 -9.24 2.03
C ARG A 63 1.02 -10.54 1.78
N SER A 64 -0.30 -10.49 1.96
CA SER A 64 -1.17 -11.67 1.80
C SER A 64 -1.00 -12.41 0.45
N PRO A 65 -0.87 -11.73 -0.70
CA PRO A 65 -0.68 -12.40 -1.99
C PRO A 65 0.65 -13.14 -2.18
N LEU A 66 1.61 -13.02 -1.24
CA LEU A 66 2.86 -13.79 -1.29
C LEU A 66 2.66 -15.25 -0.86
N SER A 67 1.59 -15.54 -0.10
CA SER A 67 1.25 -16.91 0.30
C SER A 67 0.62 -17.69 -0.85
N ALA A 68 1.04 -18.94 -1.03
CA ALA A 68 0.43 -19.86 -2.00
C ALA A 68 -1.05 -20.18 -1.71
N ALA A 69 -1.49 -20.04 -0.45
CA ALA A 69 -2.90 -20.24 -0.07
C ALA A 69 -3.79 -19.04 -0.44
N TRP A 70 -3.21 -17.89 -0.80
CA TRP A 70 -4.00 -16.72 -1.18
C TRP A 70 -4.60 -16.88 -2.57
N PRO A 71 -5.85 -16.45 -2.82
CA PRO A 71 -6.45 -16.48 -4.15
C PRO A 71 -5.55 -15.85 -5.22
N GLY A 72 -5.33 -16.60 -6.30
CA GLY A 72 -4.24 -16.39 -7.25
C GLY A 72 -3.18 -17.51 -7.17
N TRP A 73 -3.09 -18.17 -6.02
CA TRP A 73 -2.32 -19.39 -5.75
C TRP A 73 -0.94 -19.40 -6.37
N TRP A 74 -0.23 -18.30 -6.14
CA TRP A 74 1.05 -18.07 -6.76
C TRP A 74 2.14 -18.90 -6.06
N GLU A 75 2.57 -19.96 -6.75
CA GLU A 75 3.65 -20.85 -6.33
C GLU A 75 4.86 -20.59 -7.23
N SER A 76 6.01 -20.26 -6.63
CA SER A 76 7.24 -19.96 -7.35
C SER A 76 8.44 -20.23 -6.44
N GLU A 77 9.30 -21.17 -6.84
CA GLU A 77 10.53 -21.50 -6.10
C GLU A 77 11.47 -20.29 -6.01
N ARG A 78 11.45 -19.42 -7.02
CA ARG A 78 12.23 -18.18 -7.02
C ARG A 78 11.69 -17.19 -6.00
N LYS A 79 10.37 -17.06 -5.88
CA LYS A 79 9.72 -16.26 -4.82
C LYS A 79 10.11 -16.77 -3.44
N ASP A 80 10.03 -18.08 -3.21
CA ASP A 80 10.30 -18.66 -1.89
C ASP A 80 11.76 -18.47 -1.46
N ARG A 81 12.72 -18.62 -2.38
CA ARG A 81 14.14 -18.32 -2.13
C ARG A 81 14.38 -16.86 -1.76
N ILE A 82 13.77 -15.93 -2.49
CA ILE A 82 13.90 -14.49 -2.20
C ILE A 82 13.29 -14.15 -0.84
N LEU A 83 12.11 -14.70 -0.52
CA LEU A 83 11.46 -14.49 0.79
C LEU A 83 12.31 -15.03 1.94
N ALA A 84 12.87 -16.24 1.80
CA ALA A 84 13.78 -16.81 2.78
C ALA A 84 15.02 -15.93 3.00
N ALA A 85 15.59 -15.37 1.92
CA ALA A 85 16.72 -14.45 2.01
C ALA A 85 16.35 -13.13 2.72
N ILE A 86 15.16 -12.58 2.45
CA ILE A 86 14.67 -11.36 3.12
C ILE A 86 14.51 -11.60 4.63
N TRP A 87 13.88 -12.71 5.02
CA TRP A 87 13.66 -13.04 6.43
C TRP A 87 14.95 -13.42 7.17
N GLY A 88 15.94 -13.94 6.46
CA GLY A 88 17.25 -14.30 7.02
C GLY A 88 18.22 -13.11 7.19
N GLU A 89 17.97 -11.97 6.54
CA GLU A 89 18.85 -10.80 6.61
C GLU A 89 18.36 -9.81 7.69
N PRO A 90 19.11 -9.59 8.79
CA PRO A 90 18.71 -8.67 9.86
C PRO A 90 18.94 -7.19 9.51
N GLU A 91 19.86 -6.87 8.58
CA GLU A 91 20.20 -5.49 8.26
C GLU A 91 19.27 -4.92 7.18
N ARG A 92 18.54 -3.85 7.52
CA ARG A 92 17.55 -3.25 6.64
C ARG A 92 18.15 -2.72 5.34
N GLU A 93 19.37 -2.19 5.38
CA GLU A 93 20.04 -1.72 4.17
C GLU A 93 20.38 -2.86 3.21
N ARG A 94 20.66 -4.06 3.73
CA ARG A 94 20.94 -5.26 2.96
C ARG A 94 19.67 -5.96 2.47
N GLN A 95 18.55 -5.80 3.16
CA GLN A 95 17.24 -6.26 2.67
C GLN A 95 16.74 -5.52 1.42
N LYS A 96 17.08 -4.23 1.26
CA LYS A 96 16.61 -3.39 0.14
C LYS A 96 16.83 -4.02 -1.25
N PRO A 97 18.03 -4.49 -1.64
CA PRO A 97 18.23 -5.14 -2.94
C PRO A 97 17.37 -6.41 -3.10
N LEU A 98 17.22 -7.22 -2.05
CA LEU A 98 16.38 -8.44 -2.09
C LEU A 98 14.90 -8.09 -2.33
N VAL A 99 14.41 -7.01 -1.70
CA VAL A 99 13.04 -6.52 -1.92
C VAL A 99 12.85 -6.00 -3.36
N ARG A 100 13.86 -5.35 -3.95
CA ARG A 100 13.80 -4.96 -5.37
C ARG A 100 13.73 -6.17 -6.28
N GLU A 101 14.45 -7.24 -5.94
CA GLU A 101 14.38 -8.49 -6.68
C GLU A 101 12.99 -9.12 -6.60
N LEU A 102 12.39 -9.15 -5.41
CA LEU A 102 11.00 -9.59 -5.23
C LEU A 102 10.01 -8.77 -6.08
N GLN A 103 10.17 -7.44 -6.07
CA GLN A 103 9.33 -6.55 -6.89
C GLN A 103 9.51 -6.78 -8.40
N ARG A 104 10.74 -7.10 -8.84
CA ARG A 104 11.00 -7.48 -10.23
C ARG A 104 10.29 -8.79 -10.56
N LEU A 105 10.40 -9.80 -9.70
CA LEU A 105 9.72 -11.08 -9.89
C LEU A 105 8.21 -10.92 -10.02
N ILE A 106 7.59 -10.10 -9.16
CA ILE A 106 6.14 -9.81 -9.24
C ILE A 106 5.76 -9.18 -10.58
N ARG A 107 6.63 -8.35 -11.18
CA ARG A 107 6.37 -7.75 -12.50
C ARG A 107 6.59 -8.73 -13.66
N GLU A 108 7.45 -9.72 -13.48
CA GLU A 108 7.76 -10.75 -14.48
C GLU A 108 6.68 -11.83 -14.52
N GLU A 109 6.27 -12.33 -13.35
CA GLU A 109 5.29 -13.42 -13.24
C GLU A 109 3.84 -12.92 -13.15
N VAL A 110 3.64 -11.63 -12.92
CA VAL A 110 2.33 -10.93 -12.86
C VAL A 110 1.25 -11.70 -12.06
N PRO A 111 1.52 -12.14 -10.82
CA PRO A 111 0.54 -12.85 -10.01
C PRO A 111 -0.65 -11.96 -9.59
N TRP A 112 -0.44 -10.64 -9.59
CA TRP A 112 -1.48 -9.64 -9.44
C TRP A 112 -1.06 -8.32 -10.08
N ILE A 113 -2.02 -7.45 -10.35
CA ILE A 113 -1.78 -6.09 -10.87
C ILE A 113 -2.17 -5.08 -9.80
N GLN A 114 -1.22 -4.26 -9.37
CA GLN A 114 -1.49 -3.16 -8.45
C GLN A 114 -1.99 -1.94 -9.23
N ALA A 115 -3.31 -1.73 -9.26
CA ALA A 115 -3.93 -0.63 -9.98
C ALA A 115 -3.68 0.76 -9.35
N GLY A 116 -3.39 0.82 -8.05
CA GLY A 116 -3.13 2.09 -7.37
C GLY A 116 -2.96 1.95 -5.87
N GLN A 117 -2.71 3.08 -5.21
CA GLN A 117 -2.67 3.21 -3.75
C GLN A 117 -3.51 4.44 -3.36
N PHE A 118 -4.25 4.33 -2.27
CA PHE A 118 -5.04 5.42 -1.72
C PHE A 118 -4.67 5.66 -0.26
N ALA A 119 -4.88 6.90 0.20
CA ALA A 119 -4.79 7.24 1.61
C ALA A 119 -6.19 7.14 2.24
N GLU A 120 -6.27 6.57 3.44
CA GLU A 120 -7.51 6.56 4.20
C GLU A 120 -7.73 7.92 4.87
N LEU A 121 -8.90 8.51 4.64
CA LEU A 121 -9.35 9.69 5.36
C LEU A 121 -10.13 9.25 6.60
N ARG A 122 -9.72 9.75 7.77
CA ARG A 122 -10.45 9.52 9.02
C ARG A 122 -10.87 10.83 9.63
N ALA A 123 -12.16 10.91 9.97
CA ALA A 123 -12.72 12.03 10.71
C ALA A 123 -12.76 11.67 12.19
N ILE A 124 -12.16 12.53 13.02
CA ILE A 124 -12.24 12.44 14.48
C ILE A 124 -12.98 13.65 15.02
N ARG A 125 -13.84 13.42 16.02
CA ARG A 125 -14.49 14.48 16.78
C ARG A 125 -13.45 15.31 17.52
N ARG A 126 -13.70 16.61 17.70
CA ARG A 126 -12.74 17.54 18.34
C ARG A 126 -12.47 17.17 19.79
N GLU A 127 -13.44 16.53 20.41
CA GLU A 127 -13.44 16.07 21.79
C GLU A 127 -12.59 14.81 21.98
N VAL A 128 -12.22 14.10 20.90
CA VAL A 128 -11.38 12.89 20.98
C VAL A 128 -9.92 13.29 21.08
N ALA A 129 -9.26 12.82 22.13
CA ALA A 129 -7.85 12.98 22.42
C ALA A 129 -7.12 11.63 22.32
N GLY A 130 -5.82 11.68 22.03
CA GLY A 130 -4.94 10.50 22.00
C GLY A 130 -4.98 9.64 20.72
N TYR A 131 -5.97 9.83 19.84
CA TYR A 131 -6.04 9.11 18.56
C TYR A 131 -4.90 9.54 17.61
N ARG A 132 -4.16 8.57 17.07
CA ARG A 132 -3.19 8.77 15.97
C ARG A 132 -3.67 8.01 14.74
N SER A 133 -3.33 8.50 13.55
CA SER A 133 -3.65 7.75 12.33
C SER A 133 -2.59 6.66 12.10
N PHE A 134 -3.00 5.38 12.14
CA PHE A 134 -2.20 4.23 11.70
C PHE A 134 -2.91 3.49 10.55
N PRO A 135 -2.27 2.58 9.80
CA PRO A 135 -2.94 1.84 8.73
C PRO A 135 -4.15 1.02 9.19
N GLN A 136 -4.23 0.64 10.47
CA GLN A 136 -5.39 -0.04 11.06
C GLN A 136 -6.08 0.82 12.10
N TRP A 137 -7.32 0.46 12.42
CA TRP A 137 -8.08 1.07 13.50
C TRP A 137 -7.55 0.58 14.84
N PHE A 138 -7.32 1.51 15.75
CA PHE A 138 -7.01 1.21 17.14
C PHE A 138 -7.66 2.26 18.03
N PHE A 139 -8.08 1.83 19.21
CA PHE A 139 -8.79 2.68 20.17
C PHE A 139 -8.11 2.71 21.54
N TRP A 140 -7.00 2.00 21.72
CA TRP A 140 -6.19 2.14 22.92
C TRP A 140 -5.59 3.54 22.99
N ASN A 141 -5.42 4.06 24.21
CA ASN A 141 -4.94 5.43 24.49
C ASN A 141 -5.82 6.55 23.92
N CYS A 142 -7.05 6.24 23.49
CA CYS A 142 -8.02 7.22 23.01
C CYS A 142 -9.07 7.49 24.09
N GLY A 143 -9.48 8.74 24.23
CA GLY A 143 -10.53 9.13 25.17
C GLY A 143 -11.01 10.54 24.91
N PHE A 144 -11.87 11.06 25.78
CA PHE A 144 -12.34 12.44 25.66
C PHE A 144 -11.35 13.40 26.32
N ALA A 145 -11.14 14.57 25.70
CA ALA A 145 -10.15 15.59 26.09
C ALA A 145 -10.31 16.16 27.52
N GLY A 146 -11.36 15.78 28.25
CA GLY A 146 -11.57 16.10 29.67
C GLY A 146 -11.01 15.08 30.67
N GLN A 147 -10.53 13.91 30.21
CA GLN A 147 -10.04 12.82 31.07
C GLN A 147 -8.50 12.74 31.12
N GLY A 148 -7.82 13.89 31.12
CA GLY A 148 -6.34 13.95 31.22
C GLY A 148 -5.56 13.64 29.94
N LEU A 149 -6.24 13.38 28.81
CA LEU A 149 -5.59 13.13 27.51
C LEU A 149 -5.48 14.42 26.69
N ALA A 150 -4.29 14.69 26.14
CA ALA A 150 -4.02 15.89 25.37
C ALA A 150 -4.81 15.91 24.04
N SER A 151 -5.55 17.00 23.81
CA SER A 151 -6.29 17.24 22.56
C SER A 151 -5.35 17.29 21.33
N PRO A 152 -5.78 16.81 20.15
CA PRO A 152 -4.97 16.79 18.93
C PRO A 152 -4.42 18.15 18.50
N ARG A 153 -5.04 19.28 18.92
CA ARG A 153 -4.59 20.63 18.58
C ARG A 153 -3.23 21.00 19.19
N LYS A 154 -2.89 20.52 20.38
CA LYS A 154 -1.56 20.79 20.97
C LYS A 154 -0.44 20.01 20.24
N ALA A 155 -0.74 18.84 19.67
CA ALA A 155 0.21 18.04 18.89
C ALA A 155 0.38 18.51 17.44
N ALA A 156 -0.69 19.04 16.81
CA ALA A 156 -0.63 19.55 15.43
C ALA A 156 0.31 20.76 15.27
N ASN A 157 0.43 21.61 16.30
CA ASN A 157 1.38 22.74 16.29
C ASN A 157 2.86 22.31 16.39
N LEU A 158 3.15 21.09 16.88
CA LEU A 158 4.52 20.57 16.94
C LEU A 158 4.99 19.98 15.59
N VAL A 159 4.07 19.49 14.76
CA VAL A 159 4.41 18.93 13.45
C VAL A 159 4.56 20.02 12.39
N ARG A 160 3.78 21.11 12.50
CA ARG A 160 3.84 22.24 11.57
C ARG A 160 5.15 23.03 11.67
N THR A 161 5.75 23.10 12.86
CA THR A 161 7.06 23.75 13.06
C THR A 161 8.24 22.93 12.52
N ARG A 162 8.13 21.60 12.48
CA ARG A 162 9.21 20.72 12.00
C ARG A 162 9.27 20.57 10.47
N TRP A 163 8.18 20.88 9.75
CA TRP A 163 8.10 20.77 8.29
C TRP A 163 8.57 22.04 7.56
N ASN A 164 8.62 23.19 8.25
CA ASN A 164 9.02 24.48 7.69
C ASN A 164 10.43 24.94 8.10
N GLU A 165 11.21 24.12 8.81
CA GLU A 165 12.63 24.41 9.01
C GLU A 165 13.40 24.04 7.73
N PRO A 166 14.05 25.01 7.05
CA PRO A 166 14.98 24.66 5.98
C PRO A 166 16.10 23.84 6.61
N GLN A 167 16.21 22.56 6.23
CA GLN A 167 17.34 21.73 6.63
C GLN A 167 18.62 22.47 6.20
N LYS A 168 19.40 22.93 7.18
CA LYS A 168 20.70 23.55 6.95
C LYS A 168 21.61 22.51 6.29
N VAL A 169 21.69 22.54 4.96
CA VAL A 169 22.73 21.85 4.20
C VAL A 169 24.05 22.54 4.54
N SER A 170 24.89 21.86 5.30
CA SER A 170 26.24 22.30 5.62
C SER A 170 27.04 22.50 4.33
N ARG A 171 27.59 23.72 4.17
CA ARG A 171 28.47 24.13 3.07
C ARG A 171 29.66 23.18 2.90
N CYS A 172 29.69 22.40 1.82
CA CYS A 172 30.90 21.67 1.40
C CYS A 172 31.12 21.64 -0.13
N CYS A 173 30.66 22.68 -0.86
CA CYS A 173 31.11 22.90 -2.23
C CYS A 173 31.46 24.38 -2.41
N ARG A 174 32.74 24.72 -2.28
CA ARG A 174 33.28 25.96 -2.85
C ARG A 174 33.28 25.79 -4.37
N ARG A 175 32.55 26.67 -5.08
CA ARG A 175 32.67 26.84 -6.52
C ARG A 175 34.12 27.21 -6.86
N ARG A 176 34.83 26.37 -7.61
CA ARG A 176 35.91 26.84 -8.49
C ARG A 176 35.25 27.20 -9.82
N SER A 177 35.21 28.49 -10.12
CA SER A 177 34.82 29.02 -11.43
C SER A 177 35.90 28.68 -12.45
N VAL A 178 35.52 27.99 -13.52
CA VAL A 178 36.33 27.89 -14.76
C VAL A 178 35.69 28.84 -15.77
N PRO A 179 36.44 29.77 -16.40
CA PRO A 179 35.87 30.68 -17.39
C PRO A 179 35.66 29.97 -18.73
N ALA A 180 34.56 30.32 -19.42
CA ALA A 180 34.22 29.81 -20.75
C ALA A 180 35.11 30.45 -21.84
N PRO A 181 35.48 29.72 -22.91
CA PRO A 181 36.22 30.30 -24.03
C PRO A 181 35.28 31.07 -24.97
N THR A 182 35.74 32.25 -25.39
CA THR A 182 35.12 33.09 -26.42
C THR A 182 35.50 32.63 -27.84
N ALA A 183 34.48 32.66 -28.71
CA ALA A 183 34.46 32.48 -30.18
C ALA A 183 34.74 31.06 -30.70
#